data_AF-A0A7W4YCB2-F1
#
_entry.id   AF-A0A7W4YCB2-F1
#
_cell.length_a   1.000
_cell.length_b   1.000
_cell.length_c   1.000
_cell.angle_alpha   90.00
_cell.angle_beta   90.00
_cell.angle_gamma   90.00
#
_symmetry.space_group_name_H-M   'P 1'
#
loop_
_entity.id
_entity.type
_entity.pdbx_description
1 polymer ?
#
loop_
_entity_poly.entity_id
_entity_poly.type
_entity_poly.pdbx_seq_one_letter_code
_entity_poly.pdbx_strand_id
1 'polypeptide(L)'
;MSTDDAFTRHLREVAGTAPRVAVDHRAVLASGRRRRLARAGGVTVGTLVLVLAVALGVSALPGPGEAALPAGPTPGEPTAAASASAAGPTADAAPAFPVVDVGAGTVRRPLDDWLLDETEQSLLQGAADHSADACLEAAGYGEHSSFSGLPPTRRGFVDYGVWRSADVEARGYQDLVVEFDEPVARGDRPAPTEEFYAASRACFGAARDQGLMYDPADFEQLAPEGWTSALRTDAGRAVAAEWAACLAEQGVSTPPVDDGVMVPVGVLDAPLDEQVRIGLLDVACKEQLDVVRRLASIDADQQLAYIERARPYLEALRPVQQAALAKARAYLTEAGVAIPEP
;
A
#
# COMPACT_ATOMS: atom_id res chain seq x y z
N MET A 1 -22.69 42.92 -11.47
CA MET A 1 -22.40 41.50 -11.18
C MET A 1 -20.93 41.30 -11.46
N SER A 2 -20.16 40.84 -10.47
CA SER A 2 -18.76 40.49 -10.70
C SER A 2 -18.69 39.21 -11.54
N THR A 3 -17.55 38.99 -12.19
CA THR A 3 -17.27 37.78 -12.97
C THR A 3 -17.41 36.51 -12.10
N ASP A 4 -17.15 36.64 -10.80
CA ASP A 4 -17.24 35.55 -9.83
C ASP A 4 -18.69 35.12 -9.53
N ASP A 5 -19.64 36.06 -9.53
CA ASP A 5 -21.06 35.75 -9.31
C ASP A 5 -21.63 34.92 -10.47
N ALA A 6 -21.18 35.21 -11.70
CA ALA A 6 -21.60 34.49 -12.90
C ALA A 6 -20.99 33.09 -12.94
N PHE A 7 -19.71 32.97 -12.58
CA PHE A 7 -19.02 31.68 -12.48
C PHE A 7 -19.61 30.78 -11.39
N THR A 8 -19.84 31.32 -10.20
CA THR A 8 -20.46 30.59 -9.09
C THR A 8 -21.86 30.09 -9.43
N ARG A 9 -22.64 30.90 -10.18
CA ARG A 9 -23.97 30.50 -10.65
C ARG A 9 -23.90 29.38 -11.69
N HIS A 10 -22.97 29.49 -12.64
CA HIS A 10 -22.76 28.46 -13.65
C HIS A 10 -22.36 27.11 -13.01
N LEU A 11 -21.46 27.13 -12.02
CA LEU A 11 -21.08 25.92 -11.29
C LEU A 11 -22.26 25.26 -10.55
N ARG A 12 -23.16 26.05 -9.95
CA ARG A 12 -24.38 25.51 -9.31
C ARG A 12 -25.35 24.90 -10.33
N GLU A 13 -25.46 25.50 -11.50
CA GLU A 13 -26.31 25.01 -12.59
C GLU A 13 -25.79 23.69 -13.17
N VAL A 14 -24.47 23.58 -13.36
CA VAL A 14 -23.79 22.35 -13.81
C VAL A 14 -23.85 21.25 -12.73
N ALA A 15 -23.67 21.59 -11.46
CA ALA A 15 -23.78 20.63 -10.36
C ALA A 15 -25.20 20.04 -10.23
N GLY A 16 -26.24 20.85 -10.49
CA GLY A 16 -27.63 20.40 -10.51
C GLY A 16 -28.00 19.53 -11.73
N THR A 17 -27.17 19.55 -12.79
CA THR A 17 -27.36 18.79 -14.03
C THR A 17 -26.37 17.64 -14.19
N ALA A 18 -25.57 17.34 -13.16
CA ALA A 18 -24.65 16.20 -13.18
C ALA A 18 -25.42 14.93 -13.60
N PRO A 19 -25.09 14.32 -14.76
CA PRO A 19 -25.81 13.16 -15.23
C PRO A 19 -25.67 12.07 -14.18
N ARG A 20 -26.80 11.53 -13.73
CA ARG A 20 -26.81 10.32 -12.92
C ARG A 20 -26.29 9.18 -13.78
N VAL A 21 -24.98 8.99 -13.79
CA VAL A 21 -24.36 7.83 -14.41
C VAL A 21 -24.73 6.66 -13.51
N ALA A 22 -25.80 5.95 -13.87
CA ALA A 22 -26.10 4.66 -13.28
C ALA A 22 -25.01 3.69 -13.74
N VAL A 23 -24.01 3.47 -12.89
CA VAL A 23 -22.98 2.46 -13.15
C VAL A 23 -23.59 1.09 -12.85
N ASP A 24 -23.78 0.28 -13.89
CA ASP A 24 -24.12 -1.12 -13.71
C ASP A 24 -22.89 -1.88 -13.22
N HIS A 25 -22.74 -1.96 -11.90
CA HIS A 25 -21.64 -2.67 -11.25
C HIS A 25 -21.52 -4.13 -11.71
N ARG A 26 -22.64 -4.80 -12.04
CA ARG A 26 -22.60 -6.20 -12.51
C ARG A 26 -22.01 -6.28 -13.90
N ALA A 27 -22.35 -5.34 -14.80
CA ALA A 27 -21.76 -5.26 -16.13
C ALA A 27 -20.26 -4.96 -16.08
N VAL A 28 -19.84 -4.05 -15.19
CA VAL A 28 -18.42 -3.70 -14.98
C VAL A 28 -17.64 -4.92 -14.47
N LEU A 29 -18.12 -5.60 -13.43
CA LEU A 29 -17.47 -6.79 -12.88
C LEU A 29 -17.45 -7.95 -13.89
N ALA A 30 -18.51 -8.13 -14.68
CA ALA A 30 -18.56 -9.15 -15.73
C ALA A 30 -17.58 -8.86 -16.89
N SER A 31 -17.40 -7.58 -17.25
CA SER A 31 -16.39 -7.17 -18.23
C SER A 31 -14.97 -7.41 -17.71
N GLY A 32 -14.71 -7.08 -16.44
CA GLY A 32 -13.45 -7.35 -15.76
C GLY A 32 -13.10 -8.84 -15.73
N ARG A 33 -14.06 -9.71 -15.35
CA ARG A 33 -13.87 -11.17 -15.36
C ARG A 33 -13.55 -11.72 -16.75
N ARG A 34 -14.24 -11.25 -17.80
CA ARG A 34 -13.98 -11.68 -19.19
C ARG A 34 -12.57 -11.30 -19.66
N ARG A 35 -12.11 -10.09 -19.35
CA ARG A 35 -10.74 -9.67 -19.69
C ARG A 35 -9.67 -10.50 -18.96
N ARG A 36 -9.91 -10.86 -17.70
CA ARG A 36 -9.01 -11.73 -16.91
C ARG A 36 -8.92 -13.14 -17.50
N LEU A 37 -10.05 -13.76 -17.83
CA LEU A 37 -10.07 -15.08 -18.46
C LEU A 37 -9.37 -15.09 -19.83
N ALA A 38 -9.53 -14.03 -20.63
CA ALA A 38 -8.84 -13.90 -21.92
C ALA A 38 -7.31 -13.82 -21.74
N ARG A 39 -6.82 -13.12 -20.70
CA ARG A 39 -5.39 -13.07 -20.37
C ARG A 39 -4.85 -14.42 -19.90
N ALA A 40 -5.58 -15.10 -19.01
CA ALA A 40 -5.18 -16.43 -18.53
C ALA A 40 -5.12 -17.47 -19.67
N GLY A 41 -6.09 -17.45 -20.59
CA GLY A 41 -6.11 -18.35 -21.75
C GLY A 41 -5.00 -18.07 -22.78
N GLY A 42 -4.60 -16.81 -22.95
CA GLY A 42 -3.52 -16.42 -23.86
C GLY A 42 -2.15 -16.97 -23.44
N VAL A 43 -1.86 -16.99 -22.13
CA VAL A 43 -0.60 -17.49 -21.57
C VAL A 43 -0.45 -19.00 -21.78
N THR A 44 -1.54 -19.77 -21.68
CA THR A 44 -1.52 -21.23 -21.90
C THR A 44 -1.31 -21.64 -23.35
N VAL A 45 -1.75 -20.85 -24.33
CA VAL A 45 -1.55 -21.16 -25.76
C VAL A 45 -0.13 -20.82 -26.21
N GLY A 46 0.45 -19.71 -25.72
CA GLY A 46 1.82 -19.29 -26.07
C GLY A 46 2.90 -20.26 -25.58
N THR A 47 2.73 -20.83 -24.38
CA THR A 47 3.69 -21.81 -23.82
C THR A 47 3.67 -23.15 -24.56
N LEU A 48 2.50 -23.61 -25.03
CA LEU A 48 2.39 -24.84 -25.82
C LEU A 48 3.07 -24.74 -27.19
N VAL A 49 3.03 -23.57 -27.84
CA VAL A 49 3.70 -23.33 -29.13
C VAL A 49 5.23 -23.26 -28.96
N LEU A 50 5.73 -22.69 -27.87
CA LEU A 50 7.16 -22.60 -27.61
C LEU A 50 7.79 -23.98 -27.31
N VAL A 51 7.10 -24.85 -26.55
CA VAL A 51 7.57 -26.21 -26.26
C VAL A 51 7.58 -27.09 -27.51
N LEU A 52 6.61 -26.91 -28.43
CA LEU A 52 6.62 -27.63 -29.71
C LEU A 52 7.76 -27.17 -30.65
N ALA A 53 8.10 -25.87 -30.65
CA ALA A 53 9.18 -25.33 -31.47
C ALA A 53 10.57 -25.81 -30.98
N VAL A 54 10.77 -25.94 -29.66
CA VAL A 54 12.01 -26.50 -29.10
C VAL A 54 12.11 -28.00 -29.33
N ALA A 55 11.01 -28.75 -29.26
CA ALA A 55 10.99 -30.19 -29.54
C ALA A 55 11.31 -30.53 -31.00
N LEU A 56 10.98 -29.64 -31.96
CA LEU A 56 11.27 -29.83 -33.38
C LEU A 56 12.65 -29.26 -33.82
N GLY A 57 13.26 -28.36 -33.03
CA GLY A 57 14.57 -27.77 -33.32
C GLY A 57 15.79 -28.61 -32.93
N VAL A 58 15.64 -29.64 -32.09
CA VAL A 58 16.77 -30.47 -31.59
C VAL A 58 17.15 -31.61 -32.57
N SER A 59 16.45 -31.78 -33.69
CA SER A 59 16.70 -32.88 -34.65
C SER A 59 17.73 -32.56 -35.75
N ALA A 60 18.40 -31.39 -35.73
CA ALA A 60 19.20 -30.91 -36.86
C ALA A 60 20.60 -30.38 -36.52
N LEU A 61 21.26 -30.92 -35.48
CA LEU A 61 22.67 -30.62 -35.20
C LEU A 61 23.57 -31.85 -35.43
N PRO A 62 24.68 -31.72 -36.19
CA PRO A 62 25.68 -32.78 -36.32
C PRO A 62 26.43 -32.96 -35.00
N GLY A 63 26.53 -34.22 -34.54
CA GLY A 63 27.13 -34.56 -33.25
C GLY A 63 28.64 -34.26 -33.19
N PRO A 64 29.15 -33.77 -32.05
CA PRO A 64 30.59 -33.65 -31.83
C PRO A 64 31.20 -35.03 -31.58
N GLY A 65 32.30 -35.29 -32.27
CA GLY A 65 33.07 -36.52 -32.18
C GLY A 65 33.68 -36.78 -30.81
N GLU A 66 33.91 -38.07 -30.55
CA GLU A 66 34.58 -38.61 -29.37
C GLU A 66 35.97 -38.00 -29.17
N ALA A 67 36.09 -37.14 -28.16
CA ALA A 67 37.35 -36.87 -27.50
C ALA A 67 37.31 -37.53 -26.11
N ALA A 68 38.12 -38.57 -25.93
CA ALA A 68 38.32 -39.25 -24.67
C ALA A 68 38.92 -38.31 -23.62
N LEU A 69 38.25 -38.18 -22.47
CA LEU A 69 38.77 -37.50 -21.28
C LEU A 69 39.25 -38.52 -20.24
N PRO A 70 40.27 -38.19 -19.43
CA PRO A 70 40.85 -39.10 -18.44
C PRO A 70 39.96 -39.26 -17.22
N ALA A 71 40.06 -40.45 -16.61
CA ALA A 71 39.32 -40.84 -15.41
C ALA A 71 39.67 -39.94 -14.21
N GLY A 72 38.63 -39.33 -13.63
CA GLY A 72 38.65 -38.57 -12.37
C GLY A 72 37.52 -39.06 -11.43
N PRO A 73 37.60 -38.75 -10.13
CA PRO A 73 37.23 -39.67 -9.05
C PRO A 73 35.73 -39.83 -8.81
N THR A 74 35.43 -40.97 -8.21
CA THR A 74 34.15 -41.50 -7.75
C THR A 74 33.21 -40.46 -7.10
N PRO A 75 31.90 -40.43 -7.46
CA PRO A 75 30.92 -39.58 -6.81
C PRO A 75 30.76 -39.93 -5.33
N GLY A 76 31.01 -38.95 -4.48
CA GLY A 76 30.62 -38.98 -3.08
C GLY A 76 29.09 -38.95 -2.94
N GLU A 77 28.62 -39.78 -2.03
CA GLU A 77 27.26 -39.95 -1.56
C GLU A 77 26.56 -38.58 -1.31
N PRO A 78 25.34 -38.35 -1.82
CA PRO A 78 24.62 -37.11 -1.58
C PRO A 78 24.19 -37.05 -0.11
N THR A 79 24.93 -36.28 0.68
CA THR A 79 24.48 -35.82 2.00
C THR A 79 23.19 -35.03 1.79
N ALA A 80 22.08 -35.62 2.19
CA ALA A 80 20.79 -34.96 2.29
C ALA A 80 20.94 -33.78 3.26
N ALA A 81 21.15 -32.59 2.69
CA ALA A 81 21.00 -31.35 3.42
C ALA A 81 19.53 -31.30 3.85
N ALA A 82 19.30 -31.47 5.16
CA ALA A 82 18.02 -31.24 5.77
C ALA A 82 17.58 -29.82 5.38
N SER A 83 16.61 -29.74 4.45
CA SER A 83 15.80 -28.54 4.29
C SER A 83 15.16 -28.30 5.65
N ALA A 84 15.74 -27.38 6.42
CA ALA A 84 15.07 -26.75 7.51
C ALA A 84 13.85 -26.06 6.89
N SER A 85 12.73 -26.76 6.93
CA SER A 85 11.42 -26.18 6.73
C SER A 85 11.37 -25.04 7.72
N ALA A 86 11.58 -23.82 7.24
CA ALA A 86 11.26 -22.62 7.98
C ALA A 86 9.76 -22.75 8.26
N ALA A 87 9.43 -23.28 9.43
CA ALA A 87 8.09 -23.23 9.95
C ALA A 87 7.77 -21.74 9.95
N GLY A 88 6.97 -21.31 8.98
CA GLY A 88 6.36 -19.99 9.04
C GLY A 88 5.77 -19.85 10.44
N PRO A 89 5.82 -18.64 11.04
CA PRO A 89 5.35 -18.43 12.39
C PRO A 89 4.03 -19.18 12.53
N THR A 90 4.04 -20.24 13.35
CA THR A 90 2.79 -20.78 13.88
C THR A 90 2.10 -19.57 14.44
N ALA A 91 0.86 -19.32 14.03
CA ALA A 91 0.05 -18.22 14.53
C ALA A 91 -0.12 -18.39 16.05
N ASP A 92 0.93 -18.09 16.81
CA ASP A 92 0.89 -17.78 18.22
C ASP A 92 -0.19 -16.73 18.32
N ALA A 93 -1.21 -17.03 19.11
CA ALA A 93 -2.48 -16.34 19.11
C ALA A 93 -2.26 -14.83 19.01
N ALA A 94 -2.61 -14.26 17.85
CA ALA A 94 -2.53 -12.82 17.62
C ALA A 94 -3.11 -12.12 18.86
N PRO A 95 -2.47 -11.06 19.37
CA PRO A 95 -2.90 -10.43 20.60
C PRO A 95 -4.38 -10.07 20.44
N ALA A 96 -5.22 -10.57 21.34
CA ALA A 96 -6.65 -10.32 21.31
C ALA A 96 -6.99 -8.83 21.54
N PHE A 97 -6.00 -8.01 21.91
CA PHE A 97 -6.15 -6.61 22.25
C PHE A 97 -5.09 -5.77 21.53
N PRO A 98 -5.41 -4.53 21.16
CA PRO A 98 -4.42 -3.62 20.60
C PRO A 98 -3.36 -3.28 21.65
N VAL A 99 -2.13 -3.08 21.20
CA VAL A 99 -1.04 -2.58 22.05
C VAL A 99 -0.75 -1.14 21.66
N VAL A 100 -1.13 -0.20 22.53
CA VAL A 100 -0.84 1.24 22.35
C VAL A 100 0.46 1.56 23.08
N ASP A 101 1.52 1.87 22.33
CA ASP A 101 2.79 2.36 22.86
C ASP A 101 2.86 3.89 22.69
N VAL A 102 2.54 4.61 23.77
CA VAL A 102 2.56 6.08 23.81
C VAL A 102 3.97 6.64 23.65
N GLY A 103 4.98 5.92 24.15
CA GLY A 103 6.37 6.33 24.04
C GLY A 103 6.84 6.29 22.58
N ALA A 104 6.48 5.23 21.87
CA ALA A 104 6.85 5.02 20.46
C ALA A 104 5.89 5.68 19.45
N GLY A 105 4.67 6.04 19.84
CA GLY A 105 3.66 6.56 18.92
C GLY A 105 3.08 5.50 18.01
N THR A 106 3.00 4.26 18.49
CA THR A 106 2.53 3.13 17.70
C THR A 106 1.31 2.47 18.33
N VAL A 107 0.47 1.91 17.47
CA VAL A 107 -0.68 1.09 17.86
C VAL A 107 -0.57 -0.20 17.08
N ARG A 108 -0.21 -1.29 17.76
CA ARG A 108 -0.21 -2.63 17.15
C ARG A 108 -1.60 -3.23 17.25
N ARG A 109 -2.15 -3.69 16.14
CA ARG A 109 -3.51 -4.22 15.99
C ARG A 109 -3.48 -5.68 15.51
N PRO A 110 -4.59 -6.43 15.68
CA PRO A 110 -4.64 -7.85 15.29
C PRO A 110 -4.30 -8.13 13.83
N LEU A 111 -4.64 -7.22 12.91
CA LEU A 111 -4.41 -7.40 11.48
C LEU A 111 -2.95 -7.13 11.07
N ASP A 112 -2.17 -6.44 11.91
CA ASP A 112 -0.76 -6.13 11.62
C ASP A 112 0.07 -7.40 11.51
N ASP A 113 -0.29 -8.47 12.24
CA ASP A 113 0.37 -9.76 12.13
C ASP A 113 0.11 -10.45 10.78
N TRP A 114 -0.85 -9.99 9.97
CA TRP A 114 -1.28 -10.61 8.71
C TRP A 114 -0.92 -9.79 7.46
N LEU A 115 -0.59 -8.52 7.64
CA LEU A 115 -0.28 -7.59 6.54
C LEU A 115 1.22 -7.27 6.53
N LEU A 116 1.64 -6.62 5.45
CA LEU A 116 2.99 -6.06 5.38
C LEU A 116 3.06 -4.81 6.27
N ASP A 117 4.13 -4.66 7.03
CA ASP A 117 4.39 -3.41 7.73
C ASP A 117 4.78 -2.28 6.75
N GLU A 118 4.90 -1.04 7.22
CA GLU A 118 5.21 0.11 6.36
C GLU A 118 6.60 0.02 5.72
N THR A 119 7.56 -0.60 6.38
CA THR A 119 8.92 -0.82 5.85
C THR A 119 8.88 -1.85 4.73
N GLU A 120 8.18 -2.96 4.93
CA GLU A 120 7.98 -3.99 3.93
C GLU A 120 7.20 -3.48 2.71
N GLN A 121 6.17 -2.66 2.94
CA GLN A 121 5.44 -1.98 1.85
C GLN A 121 6.35 -1.03 1.07
N SER A 122 7.17 -0.23 1.76
CA SER A 122 8.12 0.68 1.13
C SER A 122 9.15 -0.09 0.27
N LEU A 123 9.60 -1.25 0.74
CA LEU A 123 10.51 -2.11 -0.03
C LEU A 123 9.86 -2.67 -1.30
N LEU A 124 8.64 -3.20 -1.21
CA LEU A 124 7.92 -3.68 -2.39
C LEU A 124 7.67 -2.56 -3.40
N GLN A 125 7.15 -1.43 -2.93
CA GLN A 125 6.85 -0.27 -3.76
C GLN A 125 8.12 0.25 -4.43
N GLY A 126 9.19 0.46 -3.65
CA GLY A 126 10.45 0.97 -4.19
C GLY A 126 11.13 0.03 -5.18
N ALA A 127 11.04 -1.28 -5.00
CA ALA A 127 11.54 -2.24 -5.99
C ALA A 127 10.76 -2.18 -7.31
N ALA A 128 9.43 -2.11 -7.22
CA ALA A 128 8.57 -1.97 -8.40
C ALA A 128 8.81 -0.65 -9.13
N ASP A 129 8.92 0.46 -8.39
CA ASP A 129 9.19 1.79 -8.93
C ASP A 129 10.56 1.86 -9.59
N HIS A 130 11.62 1.38 -8.94
CA HIS A 130 12.97 1.35 -9.53
C HIS A 130 13.00 0.50 -10.81
N SER A 131 12.33 -0.66 -10.81
CA SER A 131 12.25 -1.51 -12.01
C SER A 131 11.47 -0.85 -13.14
N ALA A 132 10.35 -0.20 -12.83
CA ALA A 132 9.55 0.50 -13.81
C ALA A 132 10.28 1.73 -14.37
N ASP A 133 11.01 2.46 -13.54
CA ASP A 133 11.81 3.63 -13.91
C ASP A 133 12.90 3.25 -14.92
N ALA A 134 13.69 2.22 -14.62
CA ALA A 134 14.71 1.70 -15.55
C ALA A 134 14.11 1.24 -16.89
N CYS A 135 12.93 0.64 -16.86
CA CYS A 135 12.19 0.25 -18.06
C CYS A 135 11.71 1.46 -18.88
N LEU A 136 11.19 2.50 -18.21
CA LEU A 136 10.76 3.75 -18.84
C LEU A 136 11.95 4.51 -19.44
N GLU A 137 13.08 4.56 -18.75
CA GLU A 137 14.32 5.14 -19.27
C GLU A 137 14.76 4.43 -20.55
N ALA A 138 14.79 3.09 -20.55
CA ALA A 138 15.12 2.29 -21.72
C ALA A 138 14.12 2.49 -22.89
N ALA A 139 12.86 2.83 -22.59
CA ALA A 139 11.83 3.16 -23.56
C ALA A 139 11.89 4.62 -24.06
N GLY A 140 12.84 5.44 -23.59
CA GLY A 140 13.02 6.83 -23.99
C GLY A 140 12.19 7.83 -23.18
N TYR A 141 11.61 7.42 -22.05
CA TYR A 141 10.78 8.26 -21.18
C TYR A 141 11.48 8.70 -19.89
N GLY A 142 12.82 8.63 -19.81
CA GLY A 142 13.59 8.98 -18.62
C GLY A 142 13.46 10.44 -18.15
N GLU A 143 12.95 11.35 -18.99
CA GLU A 143 12.65 12.73 -18.56
C GLU A 143 11.33 12.85 -17.77
N HIS A 144 10.46 11.85 -17.88
CA HIS A 144 9.15 11.82 -17.23
C HIS A 144 9.15 11.04 -15.91
N SER A 145 10.19 10.26 -15.65
CA SER A 145 10.28 9.38 -14.49
C SER A 145 11.69 9.40 -13.93
N SER A 146 11.79 9.42 -12.61
CA SER A 146 13.06 9.30 -11.92
C SER A 146 12.83 8.63 -10.57
N PHE A 147 13.49 7.53 -10.29
CA PHE A 147 13.46 6.91 -8.98
C PHE A 147 14.19 7.79 -7.95
N SER A 148 13.50 8.17 -6.88
CA SER A 148 14.04 9.06 -5.83
C SER A 148 14.47 8.33 -4.55
N GLY A 149 14.57 7.00 -4.59
CA GLY A 149 14.80 6.17 -3.42
C GLY A 149 13.52 5.51 -2.92
N LEU A 150 13.66 4.74 -1.84
CA LEU A 150 12.52 4.10 -1.19
C LEU A 150 11.59 5.16 -0.60
N PRO A 151 10.26 5.02 -0.75
CA PRO A 151 9.32 5.91 -0.08
C PRO A 151 9.61 5.94 1.43
N PRO A 152 9.60 7.12 2.08
CA PRO A 152 9.78 7.17 3.52
C PRO A 152 8.69 6.34 4.19
N THR A 153 9.06 5.52 5.17
CA THR A 153 8.09 4.86 6.04
C THR A 153 7.32 5.97 6.74
N ARG A 154 5.99 5.98 6.60
CA ARG A 154 5.17 6.93 7.33
C ARG A 154 5.41 6.68 8.82
N ARG A 155 5.54 7.74 9.62
CA ARG A 155 5.72 7.55 11.07
C ARG A 155 4.34 7.46 11.71
N GLY A 156 3.91 6.24 11.98
CA GLY A 156 2.79 5.96 12.87
C GLY A 156 1.42 6.17 12.26
N PHE A 157 0.45 5.45 12.83
CA PHE A 157 -0.94 5.51 12.43
C PHE A 157 -1.56 6.86 12.81
N VAL A 158 -1.70 7.72 11.81
CA VAL A 158 -2.50 8.96 11.87
C VAL A 158 -4.00 8.70 11.92
N ASP A 159 -4.42 7.43 12.01
CA ASP A 159 -5.82 6.98 12.04
C ASP A 159 -6.64 7.68 13.15
N TYR A 160 -5.98 8.16 14.21
CA TYR A 160 -6.60 8.90 15.32
C TYR A 160 -6.07 10.34 15.48
N GLY A 161 -5.48 10.91 14.42
CA GLY A 161 -4.81 12.21 14.42
C GLY A 161 -3.46 12.19 15.16
N VAL A 162 -2.93 13.36 15.51
CA VAL A 162 -1.74 13.45 16.38
C VAL A 162 -2.17 13.22 17.84
N TRP A 163 -1.40 12.45 18.61
CA TRP A 163 -1.77 12.08 19.98
C TRP A 163 -0.57 12.01 20.95
N ARG A 164 0.61 12.48 20.52
CA ARG A 164 1.80 12.62 21.35
C ARG A 164 2.21 14.07 21.42
N SER A 165 2.39 14.59 22.62
CA SER A 165 2.85 15.96 22.85
C SER A 165 4.20 16.22 22.18
N ALA A 166 5.13 15.26 22.24
CA ALA A 166 6.44 15.39 21.61
C ALA A 166 6.38 15.55 20.08
N ASP A 167 5.42 14.87 19.41
CA ASP A 167 5.23 15.03 17.97
C ASP A 167 4.64 16.39 17.63
N VAL A 168 3.63 16.82 18.40
CA VAL A 168 3.03 18.16 18.27
C VAL A 168 4.08 19.24 18.49
N GLU A 169 4.89 19.17 19.54
CA GLU A 169 5.90 20.18 19.86
C GLU A 169 6.97 20.29 18.77
N ALA A 170 7.37 19.16 18.20
CA ALA A 170 8.41 19.14 17.18
C ALA A 170 7.92 19.66 15.82
N ARG A 171 6.68 19.32 15.42
CA ARG A 171 6.22 19.41 14.02
C ARG A 171 4.78 19.90 13.86
N GLY A 172 4.05 20.16 14.94
CA GLY A 172 2.63 20.51 14.90
C GLY A 172 1.82 19.40 14.23
N TYR A 173 1.15 19.72 13.13
CA TYR A 173 0.39 18.80 12.29
C TYR A 173 1.02 18.57 10.91
N GLN A 174 2.26 19.03 10.70
CA GLN A 174 2.90 19.02 9.38
C GLN A 174 3.09 17.62 8.81
N ASP A 175 3.21 16.58 9.66
CA ASP A 175 3.33 15.19 9.17
C ASP A 175 2.00 14.53 8.81
N LEU A 176 0.86 15.11 9.20
CA LEU A 176 -0.45 14.59 8.79
C LEU A 176 -0.72 14.88 7.32
N VAL A 177 -0.23 16.02 6.86
CA VAL A 177 -0.12 16.26 5.43
C VAL A 177 1.08 15.44 5.02
N VAL A 178 0.83 14.30 4.38
CA VAL A 178 1.82 13.84 3.40
C VAL A 178 1.81 14.97 2.38
N GLU A 179 2.67 15.97 2.58
CA GLU A 179 3.13 16.79 1.50
C GLU A 179 3.75 15.76 0.56
N PHE A 180 2.93 15.27 -0.36
CA PHE A 180 3.44 15.01 -1.68
C PHE A 180 4.10 16.33 -1.99
N ASP A 181 5.43 16.36 -1.87
CA ASP A 181 6.29 17.44 -2.30
C ASP A 181 6.07 17.59 -3.83
N GLU A 182 4.86 17.96 -4.23
CA GLU A 182 4.49 18.53 -5.51
C GLU A 182 4.72 20.03 -5.30
N PRO A 183 6.01 20.37 -5.24
CA PRO A 183 6.61 20.83 -6.48
C PRO A 183 7.84 19.99 -6.83
N VAL A 184 7.67 18.71 -7.17
CA VAL A 184 8.48 18.18 -8.27
C VAL A 184 8.14 19.01 -9.49
N ALA A 185 8.87 20.11 -9.66
CA ALA A 185 9.15 20.79 -10.92
C ALA A 185 8.15 20.48 -12.05
N ARG A 186 6.91 20.97 -11.94
CA ARG A 186 6.11 21.29 -13.14
C ARG A 186 6.79 22.39 -13.99
N GLY A 187 7.89 22.97 -13.48
CA GLY A 187 8.86 23.66 -14.31
C GLY A 187 9.47 22.68 -15.31
N ASP A 188 8.94 22.71 -16.52
CA ASP A 188 9.49 22.16 -17.76
C ASP A 188 9.31 20.65 -18.06
N ARG A 189 8.71 19.84 -17.17
CA ARG A 189 8.37 18.46 -17.57
C ARG A 189 7.22 18.45 -18.60
N PRO A 190 7.38 17.80 -19.76
CA PRO A 190 6.31 17.68 -20.72
C PRO A 190 5.13 16.92 -20.11
N ALA A 191 3.91 17.34 -20.45
CA ALA A 191 2.71 16.63 -20.02
C ALA A 191 2.78 15.17 -20.49
N PRO A 192 2.48 14.19 -19.62
CA PRO A 192 2.47 12.78 -20.01
C PRO A 192 1.53 12.53 -21.21
N THR A 193 2.02 11.82 -22.21
CA THR A 193 1.21 11.43 -23.38
C THR A 193 0.50 10.09 -23.15
N GLU A 194 -0.44 9.69 -24.02
CA GLU A 194 -1.07 8.37 -23.91
C GLU A 194 -0.05 7.24 -24.10
N GLU A 195 0.95 7.45 -24.97
CA GLU A 195 2.06 6.52 -25.17
C GLU A 195 2.91 6.34 -23.91
N PHE A 196 3.19 7.42 -23.17
CA PHE A 196 3.84 7.31 -21.85
C PHE A 196 3.01 6.45 -20.89
N TYR A 197 1.70 6.69 -20.78
CA TYR A 197 0.85 5.88 -19.90
C TYR A 197 0.78 4.41 -20.33
N ALA A 198 0.80 4.13 -21.64
CA ALA A 198 0.88 2.78 -22.15
C ALA A 198 2.21 2.10 -21.79
N ALA A 199 3.33 2.81 -21.94
CA ALA A 199 4.67 2.34 -21.56
C ALA A 199 4.76 2.11 -20.04
N SER A 200 4.29 3.05 -19.23
CA SER A 200 4.25 2.94 -17.77
C SER A 200 3.46 1.70 -17.32
N ARG A 201 2.25 1.48 -17.86
CA ARG A 201 1.47 0.26 -17.59
C ARG A 201 2.22 -1.02 -17.98
N ALA A 202 2.95 -1.00 -19.09
CA ALA A 202 3.75 -2.14 -19.54
C ALA A 202 4.94 -2.39 -18.60
N CYS A 203 5.65 -1.35 -18.18
CA CYS A 203 6.79 -1.44 -17.26
C CYS A 203 6.39 -1.93 -15.86
N PHE A 204 5.30 -1.40 -15.28
CA PHE A 204 4.76 -1.94 -14.03
C PHE A 204 4.21 -3.36 -14.20
N GLY A 205 3.64 -3.67 -15.36
CA GLY A 205 3.28 -5.05 -15.72
C GLY A 205 4.49 -5.99 -15.68
N ALA A 206 5.61 -5.57 -16.26
CA ALA A 206 6.86 -6.34 -16.24
C ALA A 206 7.46 -6.48 -14.83
N ALA A 207 7.38 -5.45 -13.99
CA ALA A 207 7.81 -5.54 -12.59
C ALA A 207 6.97 -6.56 -11.80
N ARG A 208 5.65 -6.60 -12.05
CA ARG A 208 4.76 -7.63 -11.49
C ARG A 208 5.06 -9.02 -12.04
N ASP A 209 5.32 -9.18 -13.33
CA ASP A 209 5.67 -10.48 -13.92
C ASP A 209 7.03 -10.98 -13.39
N GLN A 210 7.91 -10.05 -13.02
CA GLN A 210 9.12 -10.32 -12.25
C GLN A 210 8.84 -10.59 -10.77
N GLY A 211 7.61 -10.54 -10.27
CA GLY A 211 7.29 -10.80 -8.86
C GLY A 211 7.87 -9.77 -7.88
N LEU A 212 8.18 -8.55 -8.34
CA LEU A 212 8.60 -7.43 -7.48
C LEU A 212 7.41 -6.78 -6.76
N MET A 213 6.20 -7.08 -7.22
CA MET A 213 4.93 -6.72 -6.61
C MET A 213 3.90 -7.82 -6.88
N TYR A 214 2.79 -7.80 -6.15
CA TYR A 214 1.64 -8.68 -6.38
C TYR A 214 0.40 -7.85 -6.70
N ASP A 215 -0.57 -8.44 -7.40
CA ASP A 215 -1.86 -7.81 -7.67
C ASP A 215 -2.87 -8.30 -6.62
N PRO A 216 -3.37 -7.44 -5.72
CA PRO A 216 -4.41 -7.83 -4.76
C PRO A 216 -5.65 -8.43 -5.43
N ALA A 217 -5.91 -8.06 -6.70
CA ALA A 217 -7.04 -8.57 -7.46
C ALA A 217 -6.93 -10.06 -7.79
N ASP A 218 -5.74 -10.67 -7.68
CA ASP A 218 -5.55 -12.11 -7.83
C ASP A 218 -6.22 -12.90 -6.69
N PHE A 219 -6.49 -12.24 -5.56
CA PHE A 219 -7.11 -12.81 -4.36
C PHE A 219 -8.54 -12.30 -4.13
N GLU A 220 -9.06 -11.43 -5.00
CA GLU A 220 -10.38 -10.79 -4.86
C GLU A 220 -11.53 -11.80 -4.72
N GLN A 221 -11.40 -13.00 -5.30
CA GLN A 221 -12.41 -14.06 -5.17
C GLN A 221 -12.49 -14.65 -3.75
N LEU A 222 -11.40 -14.56 -2.98
CA LEU A 222 -11.32 -15.00 -1.60
C LEU A 222 -11.58 -13.85 -0.62
N ALA A 223 -11.39 -12.60 -1.05
CA ALA A 223 -11.53 -11.42 -0.22
C ALA A 223 -12.99 -11.27 0.26
N PRO A 224 -13.25 -11.33 1.58
CA PRO A 224 -14.57 -11.00 2.10
C PRO A 224 -14.78 -9.49 2.07
N GLU A 225 -15.98 -9.05 2.49
CA GLU A 225 -16.19 -7.65 2.83
C GLU A 225 -15.17 -7.21 3.90
N GLY A 226 -14.62 -6.00 3.74
CA GLY A 226 -13.65 -5.42 4.66
C GLY A 226 -14.19 -5.23 6.07
N TRP A 227 -13.38 -4.67 6.97
CA TRP A 227 -13.85 -4.28 8.30
C TRP A 227 -14.25 -2.80 8.34
N THR A 228 -15.08 -2.46 9.32
CA THR A 228 -15.47 -1.07 9.56
C THR A 228 -14.44 -0.44 10.48
N SER A 229 -13.79 0.66 10.04
CA SER A 229 -12.91 1.45 10.92
C SER A 229 -13.68 1.95 12.14
N ALA A 230 -13.01 2.02 13.30
CA ALA A 230 -13.60 2.45 14.56
C ALA A 230 -14.43 3.74 14.43
N LEU A 231 -13.89 4.76 13.76
CA LEU A 231 -14.56 6.06 13.56
C LEU A 231 -15.86 5.97 12.74
N ARG A 232 -16.08 4.87 12.01
CA ARG A 232 -17.32 4.60 11.26
C ARG A 232 -18.32 3.74 12.02
N THR A 233 -17.97 3.25 13.21
CA THR A 233 -18.91 2.55 14.11
C THR A 233 -19.66 3.54 15.00
N ASP A 234 -20.83 3.15 15.50
CA ASP A 234 -21.59 3.97 16.47
C ASP A 234 -20.77 4.26 17.73
N ALA A 235 -20.04 3.24 18.22
CA ALA A 235 -19.18 3.36 19.39
C ALA A 235 -18.02 4.33 19.16
N GLY A 236 -17.34 4.27 18.01
CA GLY A 236 -16.24 5.18 17.71
C GLY A 236 -16.72 6.61 17.44
N ARG A 237 -17.89 6.79 16.82
CA ARG A 237 -18.52 8.12 16.71
C ARG A 237 -18.86 8.72 18.07
N ALA A 238 -19.26 7.91 19.05
CA ALA A 238 -19.45 8.39 20.42
C ALA A 238 -18.13 8.86 21.05
N VAL A 239 -17.03 8.11 20.88
CA VAL A 239 -15.69 8.54 21.35
C VAL A 239 -15.25 9.84 20.67
N ALA A 240 -15.44 9.96 19.36
CA ALA A 240 -15.13 11.18 18.61
C ALA A 240 -15.99 12.38 19.03
N ALA A 241 -17.26 12.16 19.40
CA ALA A 241 -18.13 13.22 19.92
C ALA A 241 -17.67 13.72 21.30
N GLU A 242 -17.22 12.84 22.19
CA GLU A 242 -16.64 13.22 23.49
C GLU A 242 -15.36 14.05 23.31
N TRP A 243 -14.48 13.61 22.39
CA TRP A 243 -13.28 14.37 22.00
C TRP A 243 -13.63 15.75 21.47
N ALA A 244 -14.59 15.83 20.55
CA ALA A 244 -15.06 17.09 19.98
C ALA A 244 -15.62 18.05 21.04
N ALA A 245 -16.37 17.51 22.02
CA ALA A 245 -16.89 18.31 23.14
C ALA A 245 -15.76 18.85 24.02
N CYS A 246 -14.75 18.03 24.34
CA CYS A 246 -13.58 18.48 25.11
C CYS A 246 -12.84 19.62 24.42
N LEU A 247 -12.60 19.51 23.11
CA LEU A 247 -11.95 20.58 22.34
C LEU A 247 -12.80 21.85 22.29
N ALA A 248 -14.12 21.72 22.15
CA ALA A 248 -15.03 22.85 22.15
C ALA A 248 -15.00 23.63 23.48
N GLU A 249 -14.87 22.95 24.62
CA GLU A 249 -14.69 23.59 25.94
C GLU A 249 -13.38 24.41 26.00
N GLN A 250 -12.36 24.02 25.24
CA GLN A 250 -11.09 24.74 25.09
C GLN A 250 -11.12 25.82 23.99
N GLY A 251 -12.28 26.06 23.36
CA GLY A 251 -12.44 27.01 22.26
C GLY A 251 -11.83 26.56 20.93
N VAL A 252 -11.57 25.25 20.76
CA VAL A 252 -11.03 24.66 19.54
C VAL A 252 -12.19 24.03 18.74
N SER A 253 -12.26 24.36 17.44
CA SER A 253 -13.28 23.80 16.54
C SER A 253 -12.87 22.46 15.95
N THR A 254 -13.82 21.54 15.80
CA THR A 254 -13.62 20.19 15.25
C THR A 254 -14.51 19.95 14.03
N PRO A 255 -14.12 19.03 13.13
CA PRO A 255 -14.95 18.65 12.00
C PRO A 255 -16.20 17.91 12.48
N PRO A 256 -17.24 17.81 11.65
CA PRO A 256 -18.35 16.89 11.88
C PRO A 256 -17.83 15.48 12.20
N VAL A 257 -18.37 14.87 13.26
CA VAL A 257 -17.97 13.52 13.73
C VAL A 257 -18.11 12.47 12.61
N ASP A 258 -19.09 12.64 11.72
CA ASP A 258 -19.36 11.72 10.60
C ASP A 258 -18.28 11.73 9.51
N ASP A 259 -17.37 12.71 9.51
CA ASP A 259 -16.26 12.78 8.55
C ASP A 259 -15.18 11.74 8.86
N GLY A 260 -15.16 11.18 10.08
CA GLY A 260 -14.17 10.18 10.51
C GLY A 260 -12.75 10.74 10.57
N VAL A 261 -12.61 12.03 10.83
CA VAL A 261 -11.33 12.75 10.93
C VAL A 261 -11.16 13.26 12.36
N MET A 262 -10.03 12.93 12.98
CA MET A 262 -9.68 13.33 14.37
C MET A 262 -8.62 14.45 14.38
N VAL A 263 -8.85 15.49 13.58
CA VAL A 263 -7.98 16.64 13.37
C VAL A 263 -8.80 17.93 13.53
N PRO A 264 -8.39 18.90 14.36
CA PRO A 264 -9.10 20.18 14.51
C PRO A 264 -9.23 20.97 13.21
N VAL A 265 -10.30 21.75 13.07
CA VAL A 265 -10.59 22.53 11.85
C VAL A 265 -9.58 23.66 11.67
N GLY A 266 -9.05 23.81 10.45
CA GLY A 266 -8.16 24.90 10.08
C GLY A 266 -6.74 24.79 10.64
N VAL A 267 -6.43 23.74 11.41
CA VAL A 267 -5.11 23.58 12.03
C VAL A 267 -4.00 23.37 11.00
N LEU A 268 -4.29 22.71 9.87
CA LEU A 268 -3.30 22.45 8.82
C LEU A 268 -2.85 23.74 8.10
N ASP A 269 -3.72 24.75 8.04
CA ASP A 269 -3.42 26.05 7.41
C ASP A 269 -2.85 27.08 8.40
N ALA A 270 -2.80 26.73 9.70
CA ALA A 270 -2.32 27.63 10.74
C ALA A 270 -0.78 27.70 10.77
N PRO A 271 -0.18 28.83 11.20
CA PRO A 271 1.26 28.90 11.48
C PRO A 271 1.69 27.85 12.53
N LEU A 272 2.93 27.37 12.46
CA LEU A 272 3.43 26.30 13.33
C LEU A 272 3.15 26.54 14.82
N ASP A 273 3.43 27.73 15.36
CA ASP A 273 3.16 28.05 16.78
C ASP A 273 1.68 27.83 17.17
N GLU A 274 0.76 28.16 16.27
CA GLU A 274 -0.67 27.95 16.47
C GLU A 274 -1.06 26.47 16.32
N GLN A 275 -0.41 25.74 15.39
CA GLN A 275 -0.55 24.28 15.31
C GLN A 275 -0.12 23.59 16.60
N VAL A 276 1.02 23.99 17.17
CA VAL A 276 1.53 23.46 18.44
C VAL A 276 0.54 23.75 19.55
N ARG A 277 0.07 25.00 19.67
CA ARG A 277 -0.90 25.40 20.69
C ARG A 277 -2.19 24.57 20.62
N ILE A 278 -2.78 24.43 19.43
CA ILE A 278 -4.01 23.65 19.23
C ILE A 278 -3.73 22.15 19.45
N GLY A 279 -2.61 21.64 18.95
CA GLY A 279 -2.22 20.25 19.08
C GLY A 279 -2.03 19.82 20.53
N LEU A 280 -1.47 20.68 21.38
CA LEU A 280 -1.31 20.35 22.80
C LEU A 280 -2.66 20.26 23.53
N LEU A 281 -3.64 21.09 23.14
CA LEU A 281 -5.01 20.98 23.65
C LEU A 281 -5.69 19.69 23.15
N ASP A 282 -5.50 19.35 21.88
CA ASP A 282 -5.99 18.10 21.29
C ASP A 282 -5.41 16.86 22.00
N VAL A 283 -4.09 16.80 22.15
CA VAL A 283 -3.42 15.70 22.87
C VAL A 283 -3.93 15.61 24.31
N ALA A 284 -4.06 16.73 25.03
CA ALA A 284 -4.58 16.75 26.39
C ALA A 284 -6.02 16.18 26.46
N CYS A 285 -6.90 16.55 25.53
CA CYS A 285 -8.25 15.99 25.43
C CYS A 285 -8.22 14.48 25.13
N LYS A 286 -7.36 14.04 24.20
CA LYS A 286 -7.21 12.62 23.84
C LYS A 286 -6.68 11.78 25.01
N GLU A 287 -5.73 12.30 25.77
CA GLU A 287 -5.18 11.65 26.96
C GLU A 287 -6.22 11.58 28.09
N GLN A 288 -6.92 12.69 28.38
CA GLN A 288 -7.96 12.74 29.41
C GLN A 288 -9.09 11.73 29.15
N LEU A 289 -9.48 11.57 27.88
CA LEU A 289 -10.61 10.73 27.47
C LEU A 289 -10.19 9.30 27.04
N ASP A 290 -8.88 9.00 27.09
CA ASP A 290 -8.29 7.74 26.63
C ASP A 290 -8.70 7.37 25.18
N VAL A 291 -8.78 8.38 24.31
CA VAL A 291 -9.36 8.28 22.96
C VAL A 291 -8.65 7.20 22.14
N VAL A 292 -7.31 7.23 22.11
CA VAL A 292 -6.51 6.32 21.29
C VAL A 292 -6.73 4.87 21.71
N ARG A 293 -6.69 4.56 23.01
CA ARG A 293 -6.91 3.18 23.49
C ARG A 293 -8.33 2.70 23.19
N ARG A 294 -9.33 3.55 23.39
CA ARG A 294 -10.74 3.21 23.13
C ARG A 294 -10.99 2.95 21.65
N LEU A 295 -10.54 3.84 20.75
CA LEU A 295 -10.67 3.65 19.31
C LEU A 295 -9.88 2.44 18.81
N ALA A 296 -8.64 2.26 19.28
CA ALA A 296 -7.83 1.08 18.95
C ALA A 296 -8.51 -0.23 19.36
N SER A 297 -9.21 -0.24 20.51
CA SER A 297 -9.92 -1.44 20.97
C SER A 297 -11.12 -1.75 20.08
N ILE A 298 -11.87 -0.73 19.66
CA ILE A 298 -12.97 -0.89 18.70
C ILE A 298 -12.45 -1.41 17.36
N ASP A 299 -11.33 -0.86 16.86
CA ASP A 299 -10.71 -1.36 15.63
C ASP A 299 -10.23 -2.80 15.77
N ALA A 300 -9.63 -3.16 16.90
CA ALA A 300 -9.19 -4.53 17.16
C ALA A 300 -10.35 -5.53 17.13
N ASP A 301 -11.50 -5.19 17.74
CA ASP A 301 -12.70 -6.02 17.69
C ASP A 301 -13.20 -6.21 16.24
N GLN A 302 -13.23 -5.13 15.45
CA GLN A 302 -13.62 -5.18 14.04
C GLN A 302 -12.64 -6.02 13.20
N GLN A 303 -11.34 -5.89 13.47
CA GLN A 303 -10.28 -6.65 12.81
C GLN A 303 -10.30 -8.13 13.19
N LEU A 304 -10.52 -8.50 14.46
CA LEU A 304 -10.64 -9.89 14.88
C LEU A 304 -11.80 -10.59 14.18
N ALA A 305 -12.95 -9.93 14.13
CA ALA A 305 -14.12 -10.44 13.41
C ALA A 305 -13.82 -10.58 11.91
N TYR A 306 -13.07 -9.65 11.31
CA TYR A 306 -12.62 -9.76 9.93
C TYR A 306 -11.64 -10.92 9.73
N ILE A 307 -10.63 -11.08 10.58
CA ILE A 307 -9.66 -12.18 10.51
C ILE A 307 -10.36 -13.53 10.56
N GLU A 308 -11.36 -13.70 11.41
CA GLU A 308 -12.15 -14.94 11.48
C GLU A 308 -12.81 -15.28 10.13
N ARG A 309 -13.43 -14.28 9.49
CA ARG A 309 -14.11 -14.46 8.19
C ARG A 309 -13.14 -14.52 7.00
N ALA A 310 -12.03 -13.80 7.07
CA ALA A 310 -11.04 -13.62 6.02
C ALA A 310 -9.87 -14.59 6.10
N ARG A 311 -9.87 -15.51 7.07
CA ARG A 311 -8.75 -16.43 7.31
C ARG A 311 -8.24 -17.13 6.03
N PRO A 312 -9.09 -17.73 5.17
CA PRO A 312 -8.60 -18.36 3.94
C PRO A 312 -7.93 -17.38 2.98
N TYR A 313 -8.43 -16.14 2.90
CA TYR A 313 -7.83 -15.07 2.10
C TYR A 313 -6.46 -14.67 2.65
N LEU A 314 -6.38 -14.40 3.96
CA LEU A 314 -5.14 -13.95 4.61
C LEU A 314 -4.06 -15.05 4.56
N GLU A 315 -4.43 -16.32 4.76
CA GLU A 315 -3.53 -17.47 4.64
C GLU A 315 -3.01 -17.67 3.21
N ALA A 316 -3.85 -17.41 2.19
CA ALA A 316 -3.44 -17.47 0.78
C ALA A 316 -2.55 -16.29 0.37
N LEU A 317 -2.81 -15.09 0.91
CA LEU A 317 -2.11 -13.86 0.56
C LEU A 317 -0.68 -13.83 1.12
N ARG A 318 -0.50 -14.27 2.37
CA ARG A 318 0.77 -14.15 3.09
C ARG A 318 1.98 -14.77 2.37
N PRO A 319 1.95 -16.02 1.87
CA PRO A 319 3.12 -16.56 1.17
C PRO A 319 3.48 -15.78 -0.10
N VAL A 320 2.49 -15.17 -0.77
CA VAL A 320 2.74 -14.34 -1.97
C VAL A 320 3.37 -13.00 -1.60
N GLN A 321 2.89 -12.36 -0.53
CA GLN A 321 3.52 -11.17 0.04
C GLN A 321 4.98 -11.42 0.42
N GLN A 322 5.25 -12.53 1.13
CA GLN A 322 6.60 -12.88 1.58
C GLN A 322 7.54 -13.21 0.40
N ALA A 323 7.04 -13.92 -0.62
CA ALA A 323 7.81 -14.19 -1.83
C ALA A 323 8.14 -12.91 -2.61
N ALA A 324 7.18 -12.00 -2.75
CA ALA A 324 7.40 -10.70 -3.39
C ALA A 324 8.41 -9.86 -2.60
N LEU A 325 8.29 -9.82 -1.27
CA LEU A 325 9.19 -9.05 -0.40
C LEU A 325 10.63 -9.56 -0.48
N ALA A 326 10.82 -10.88 -0.43
CA ALA A 326 12.14 -11.48 -0.61
C ALA A 326 12.76 -11.12 -1.96
N LYS A 327 11.94 -11.11 -3.02
CA LYS A 327 12.40 -10.77 -4.37
C LYS A 327 12.71 -9.28 -4.54
N ALA A 328 11.86 -8.41 -4.00
CA ALA A 328 12.09 -6.97 -3.95
C ALA A 328 13.39 -6.63 -3.23
N ARG A 329 13.65 -7.23 -2.07
CA ARG A 329 14.90 -7.04 -1.31
C ARG A 329 16.13 -7.48 -2.11
N ALA A 330 16.08 -8.65 -2.73
CA ALA A 330 17.17 -9.14 -3.57
C ALA A 330 17.44 -8.20 -4.76
N TYR A 331 16.38 -7.77 -5.45
CA TYR A 331 16.45 -6.86 -6.59
C TYR A 331 17.09 -5.51 -6.20
N LEU A 332 16.60 -4.87 -5.13
CA LEU A 332 17.14 -3.59 -4.65
C LEU A 332 18.61 -3.70 -4.24
N THR A 333 18.99 -4.81 -3.61
CA THR A 333 20.39 -5.09 -3.23
C THR A 333 21.28 -5.22 -4.47
N GLU A 334 20.85 -5.98 -5.48
CA GLU A 334 21.58 -6.15 -6.75
C GLU A 334 21.72 -4.83 -7.51
N ALA A 335 20.66 -4.00 -7.50
CA ALA A 335 20.65 -2.68 -8.10
C ALA A 335 21.48 -1.63 -7.32
N GLY A 336 22.01 -1.97 -6.15
CA GLY A 336 22.78 -1.04 -5.31
C GLY A 336 21.93 0.06 -4.66
N VAL A 337 20.61 -0.16 -4.53
CA VAL A 337 19.71 0.77 -3.83
C VAL A 337 19.87 0.57 -2.32
N ALA A 338 20.08 1.66 -1.58
CA ALA A 338 20.19 1.62 -0.13
C ALA A 338 18.86 1.17 0.51
N ILE A 339 18.92 0.12 1.32
CA ILE A 339 17.80 -0.41 2.10
C ILE A 339 18.00 0.00 3.57
N PRO A 340 17.02 0.64 4.22
CA PRO A 340 17.04 0.91 5.66
C PRO A 340 17.26 -0.39 6.44
N GLU A 341 18.15 -0.35 7.43
CA GLU A 341 18.24 -1.43 8.40
C GLU A 341 16.97 -1.44 9.27
N PRO A 342 16.43 -2.63 9.59
CA PRO A 342 15.22 -2.78 10.39
C PRO A 342 15.37 -2.33 11.84
#